data_AF-M5G9T3-F1
#
_entry.id   AF-M5G9T3-F1
#
_cell.length_a   1.000
_cell.length_b   1.000
_cell.length_c   1.000
_cell.angle_alpha   90.00
_cell.angle_beta   90.00
_cell.angle_gamma   90.00
#
_symmetry.space_group_name_H-M   'P 1'
#
loop_
_entity.id
_entity.type
_entity.pdbx_description
1 polymer ?
#
loop_
_entity_poly.entity_id
_entity_poly.type
_entity_poly.pdbx_seq_one_letter_code
_entity_poly.pdbx_strand_id
1 'polypeptide(L)' 'LAPYWTKRLGKIDGDMLLGAQVSPRGGDVGVIWDQKKGTVRLIGDAAVVARGELLHLP' A
#
# COMPACT_ATOMS: atom_id res chain seq x y z
N LEU A 1 -1.91 1.79 10.17
CA LEU A 1 -0.54 1.29 9.90
C LEU A 1 0.49 2.41 9.96
N ALA A 2 0.48 3.37 9.01
CA ALA A 2 1.54 4.37 8.87
C ALA A 2 1.76 5.27 10.10
N PRO A 3 0.74 5.96 10.66
CA PRO A 3 0.97 6.88 11.78
C PRO A 3 1.51 6.19 13.04
N TYR A 4 0.98 4.99 13.33
CA TYR A 4 1.38 4.20 14.48
C TYR A 4 2.84 3.72 14.36
N TRP A 5 3.19 3.08 13.24
CA TRP A 5 4.52 2.48 13.06
C TRP A 5 5.60 3.51 12.78
N THR A 6 5.28 4.63 12.13
CA THR A 6 6.23 5.75 11.96
C THR A 6 6.72 6.24 13.32
N LYS A 7 5.79 6.48 14.25
CA LYS A 7 6.12 6.87 15.63
C LYS A 7 6.88 5.77 16.38
N ARG A 8 6.42 4.52 16.30
CA ARG A 8 7.02 3.38 17.03
C ARG A 8 8.43 3.05 16.56
N LEU A 9 8.73 3.22 15.28
CA LEU A 9 10.01 2.89 14.67
C LEU A 9 10.96 4.10 14.57
N GLY A 10 10.58 5.26 15.12
CA GLY A 10 11.39 6.48 15.07
C GLY A 10 11.65 6.98 13.65
N LYS A 11 10.72 6.74 12.72
CA LYS A 11 10.83 7.17 11.33
C LYS A 11 10.45 8.64 11.18
N ILE A 12 11.07 9.31 10.22
CA ILE A 12 10.78 10.72 9.94
C ILE A 12 9.61 10.85 8.96
N ASP A 13 9.04 12.05 8.89
CA ASP A 13 7.99 12.38 7.91
C ASP A 13 8.49 12.11 6.49
N GLY A 14 7.68 11.42 5.68
CA GLY A 14 8.06 11.02 4.31
C GLY A 14 8.89 9.74 4.20
N ASP A 15 9.35 9.12 5.30
CA ASP A 15 10.01 7.81 5.23
C ASP A 15 9.06 6.72 4.72
N MET A 16 9.58 5.82 3.89
CA MET A 16 8.84 4.64 3.48
C MET A 16 8.92 3.53 4.54
N LEU A 17 7.76 3.05 4.93
CA LEU A 17 7.57 1.81 5.68
C LEU A 17 7.20 0.68 4.73
N LEU A 18 7.80 -0.50 4.90
CA LEU A 18 7.38 -1.71 4.18
C LEU A 18 6.53 -2.57 5.10
N GLY A 19 5.30 -2.88 4.70
CA GLY A 19 4.40 -3.79 5.41
C GLY A 19 4.17 -5.06 4.61
N ALA A 20 4.35 -6.22 5.23
CA ALA A 20 4.08 -7.52 4.61
C ALA A 20 2.72 -8.07 5.05
N GLN A 21 1.86 -8.41 4.10
CA GLN A 21 0.64 -9.18 4.38
C GLN A 21 0.94 -10.68 4.23
N VAL A 22 1.17 -11.36 5.37
CA VAL A 22 1.66 -12.75 5.43
C VAL A 22 0.60 -13.83 5.17
N SER A 23 -0.24 -13.64 4.15
CA SER A 23 -1.24 -14.63 3.70
C SER A 23 -0.86 -15.23 2.35
N PRO A 24 -1.41 -16.39 1.94
CA PRO A 24 -1.10 -16.99 0.63
C PRO A 24 -1.41 -16.10 -0.60
N ARG A 25 -2.29 -15.11 -0.44
CA ARG A 25 -2.64 -14.11 -1.47
C ARG A 25 -2.12 -12.71 -1.15
N GLY A 26 -1.31 -12.59 -0.09
CA GLY A 26 -0.79 -11.31 0.34
C GLY A 26 0.52 -10.97 -0.37
N GLY A 27 0.96 -9.74 -0.18
CA GLY A 27 2.22 -9.24 -0.69
C GLY A 27 2.70 -8.09 0.18
N ASP A 28 3.71 -7.39 -0.33
CA ASP A 28 4.28 -6.24 0.34
C ASP A 28 3.60 -4.95 -0.13
N VAL A 29 3.40 -4.02 0.80
CA VAL A 29 2.92 -2.67 0.52
C VAL A 29 3.88 -1.65 1.13
N GLY A 30 4.40 -0.77 0.30
CA GLY A 30 5.10 0.43 0.70
C GLY A 30 4.12 1.49 1.17
N VAL A 31 4.42 2.13 2.30
CA VAL A 31 3.54 3.10 2.95
C VAL A 31 4.37 4.32 3.32
N ILE A 32 3.98 5.48 2.79
CA ILE A 32 4.60 6.78 3.12
C ILE A 32 3.53 7.64 3.78
N TRP A 33 3.82 8.15 4.97
CA TRP A 33 2.95 9.10 5.66
C TRP A 33 3.41 10.53 5.37
N ASP A 34 2.51 11.35 4.82
CA ASP A 34 2.65 12.81 4.75
C ASP A 34 1.93 13.39 5.97
N GLN A 35 2.70 13.71 7.01
CA GLN A 35 2.18 14.19 8.28
C GLN A 35 1.52 15.57 8.14
N LYS A 36 2.09 16.44 7.30
CA LYS A 36 1.59 17.80 7.09
C LYS A 36 0.20 17.79 6.46
N LYS A 37 -0.05 16.89 5.51
CA LYS A 37 -1.36 16.76 4.85
C LYS A 37 -2.29 15.78 5.55
N GLY A 38 -1.79 14.99 6.51
CA GLY A 38 -2.55 13.93 7.16
C GLY A 38 -2.93 12.79 6.19
N THR A 39 -2.14 12.56 5.13
CA THR A 39 -2.44 11.58 4.08
C THR A 39 -1.41 10.46 4.03
N VAL A 40 -1.82 9.30 3.53
CA VAL A 40 -0.93 8.13 3.36
C VAL A 40 -0.88 7.77 1.88
N ARG A 41 0.33 7.69 1.34
CA ARG A 41 0.58 7.14 0.01
C ARG A 41 0.90 5.67 0.12
N LEU A 42 0.21 4.85 -0.65
CA LEU A 42 0.48 3.42 -0.80
C LEU A 42 1.21 3.19 -2.12
N ILE A 43 2.23 2.34 -2.08
CA ILE A 43 3.08 1.97 -3.22
C ILE A 43 3.16 0.46 -3.22
N GLY A 44 3.02 -0.17 -4.38
CA GLY A 44 3.16 -1.60 -4.52
C GLY A 44 3.19 -2.00 -5.98
N ASP A 45 3.68 -3.21 -6.22
CA ASP A 45 3.70 -3.80 -7.55
C ASP A 45 2.36 -4.45 -7.85
N ALA A 46 1.90 -4.28 -9.08
CA ALA A 46 0.69 -4.92 -9.58
C ALA A 46 1.02 -5.75 -10.82
N ALA A 47 0.40 -6.92 -10.92
CA ALA A 47 0.53 -7.81 -12.07
C ALA A 47 -0.84 -8.06 -12.71
N VAL A 48 -0.87 -8.10 -14.04
CA VAL A 48 -2.07 -8.53 -14.76
C VAL A 48 -2.18 -10.04 -14.65
N VAL A 49 -3.24 -10.52 -13.98
CA VAL A 49 -3.48 -11.96 -13.77
C VAL A 49 -4.44 -12.55 -14.81
N ALA A 50 -5.30 -11.74 -15.40
CA ALA A 50 -6.28 -12.16 -16.40
C ALA A 50 -6.68 -10.98 -17.28
N ARG A 51 -7.14 -11.30 -18.50
CA ARG A 51 -7.74 -10.36 -19.44
C ARG A 51 -8.98 -11.02 -20.05
N GLY A 52 -10.02 -10.24 -20.29
CA GLY A 52 -11.25 -10.69 -20.91
C GLY A 52 -12.08 -9.52 -21.43
N GLU A 53 -13.21 -9.84 -22.05
CA GLU A 53 -14.17 -8.88 -22.60
C GLU A 53 -15.47 -8.92 -21.78
N LEU A 54 -16.09 -7.76 -21.57
CA LEU A 54 -17.41 -7.67 -20.98
C LEU A 54 -18.46 -7.72 -22.10
N LEU A 55 -19.30 -8.75 -22.11
CA LEU A 55 -20.44 -8.83 -23.01
C LEU A 55 -21.58 -7.97 -22.45
N HIS A 56 -22.01 -6.97 -23.21
CA HIS A 56 -23.25 -6.25 -22.93
C HIS A 56 -24.41 -7.02 -23.57
N LEU A 57 -25.28 -7.59 -22.74
CA LEU A 57 -26.58 -8.09 -23.19
C LEU A 57 -27.62 -6.97 -22.99
N PRO A 58 -28.41 -6.63 -24.03
CA PRO A 58 -29.43 -5.60 -23.96
C PRO A 58 -30.57 -5.93 -22.99
#